data_AF-A0A968FVR0-F1
#
_entry.id   AF-A0A968FVR0-F1
#
_cell.length_a   1.000
_cell.length_b   1.000
_cell.length_c   1.000
_cell.angle_alpha   90.00
_cell.angle_beta   90.00
_cell.angle_gamma   90.00
#
_symmetry.space_group_name_H-M   'P 1'
#
loop_
_entity.id
_entity.type
_entity.pdbx_description
1 polymer ?
#
loop_
_entity_poly.entity_id
_entity_poly.type
_entity_poly.pdbx_seq_one_letter_code
_entity_poly.pdbx_strand_id
1 'polypeptide(L)'
;MAFIKKHPAWLVLPLAGWLLWRFWSRKKEGRRMFGTERPPYAVDIYRQMLKRLEAHGIRKAESSTHLEFLNRLTGLPPEKEEAVRTITRFYEQIRFGDGPVSAKDKRRIQLAIQQI
;
A
#
# COMPACT_ATOMS: atom_id res chain seq x y z
N MET A 1 -18.53 4.15 -54.28
CA MET A 1 -17.95 5.39 -53.73
C MET A 1 -18.22 5.42 -52.22
N ALA A 2 -17.16 5.59 -51.44
CA ALA A 2 -17.12 5.46 -49.98
C ALA A 2 -17.65 6.70 -49.26
N PHE A 3 -18.11 6.55 -48.02
CA PHE A 3 -17.79 7.52 -46.96
C PHE A 3 -17.97 6.89 -45.56
N ILE A 4 -16.94 6.18 -45.12
CA ILE A 4 -16.79 5.76 -43.73
C ILE A 4 -16.61 7.05 -42.91
N LYS A 5 -17.63 7.41 -42.12
CA LYS A 5 -17.55 8.51 -41.14
C LYS A 5 -16.43 8.17 -40.14
N LYS A 6 -15.24 8.73 -40.38
CA LYS A 6 -14.14 8.72 -39.43
C LYS A 6 -14.57 9.53 -38.21
N HIS A 7 -14.89 8.83 -37.12
CA HIS A 7 -15.12 9.49 -35.85
C HIS A 7 -13.85 10.27 -35.47
N PRO A 8 -13.98 11.55 -35.09
CA PRO A 8 -12.82 12.37 -34.73
C PRO A 8 -12.15 11.82 -33.46
N ALA A 9 -10.95 11.26 -33.62
CA ALA A 9 -10.13 10.70 -32.54
C ALA A 9 -9.74 11.73 -31.45
N TRP A 10 -9.99 13.03 -31.69
CA TRP A 10 -9.69 14.10 -30.76
C TRP A 10 -10.67 14.24 -29.58
N LEU A 11 -11.84 13.59 -29.64
CA LEU A 11 -12.81 13.58 -28.52
C LEU A 11 -12.57 12.47 -27.48
N VAL A 12 -11.81 11.42 -27.82
CA VAL A 12 -11.63 10.24 -26.95
C VAL A 12 -10.48 10.41 -25.94
N LEU A 13 -9.47 11.20 -26.31
CA LEU A 13 -8.27 11.46 -25.51
C LEU A 13 -8.52 12.18 -24.17
N PRO A 14 -9.32 13.26 -24.09
CA PRO A 14 -9.53 13.96 -22.82
C PRO A 14 -10.36 13.13 -21.81
N LEU A 15 -11.30 12.31 -22.30
CA LEU A 15 -12.11 11.42 -21.46
C LEU A 15 -11.28 10.28 -20.85
N ALA A 16 -10.39 9.68 -21.65
CA ALA A 16 -9.48 8.65 -21.15
C ALA A 16 -8.50 9.22 -20.10
N GLY A 17 -7.94 10.41 -20.35
CA GLY A 17 -7.08 11.12 -19.40
C GLY A 17 -7.81 11.51 -18.11
N TRP A 18 -9.06 11.97 -18.20
CA TRP A 18 -9.88 12.32 -17.04
C TRP A 18 -10.27 11.09 -16.20
N LEU A 19 -10.61 9.96 -16.84
CA LEU A 19 -10.91 8.71 -16.15
C LEU A 19 -9.66 8.12 -15.47
N LEU A 20 -8.52 8.10 -16.16
CA LEU A 20 -7.24 7.69 -15.58
C LEU A 20 -6.84 8.59 -14.40
N TRP A 21 -6.97 9.91 -14.54
CA TRP A 21 -6.69 10.86 -13.47
C TRP A 21 -7.63 10.69 -12.28
N ARG A 22 -8.94 10.49 -12.52
CA ARG A 22 -9.96 10.27 -11.47
C ARG A 22 -9.77 8.94 -10.75
N PHE A 23 -9.26 7.90 -11.42
CA PHE A 23 -8.90 6.64 -10.78
C PHE A 23 -7.61 6.76 -9.96
N TRP A 24 -6.65 7.57 -10.42
CA TRP A 24 -5.39 7.81 -9.71
C TRP A 24 -5.51 8.82 -8.56
N SER A 25 -6.41 9.80 -8.65
CA SER A 25 -6.63 10.83 -7.62
C SER A 25 -7.36 10.29 -6.40
N ARG A 26 -8.32 9.37 -6.58
CA ARG A 26 -8.99 8.67 -5.46
C ARG A 26 -8.03 7.86 -4.59
N LYS A 27 -6.90 7.39 -5.14
CA LYS A 27 -5.85 6.69 -4.38
C LYS A 27 -5.03 7.60 -3.46
N LYS A 28 -5.08 8.93 -3.67
CA LYS A 28 -4.39 9.94 -2.83
C LYS A 28 -5.30 10.60 -1.78
N GLU A 29 -6.62 10.49 -1.92
CA GLU A 29 -7.58 11.28 -1.15
C GLU A 29 -7.85 10.74 0.27
N GLY A 30 -7.59 9.45 0.53
CA GLY A 30 -7.72 8.85 1.87
C GLY A 30 -6.69 9.32 2.91
N ARG A 31 -5.91 10.37 2.62
CA ARG A 31 -4.81 10.88 3.48
C ARG A 31 -5.03 12.27 4.10
N ARG A 32 -6.17 12.94 3.86
CA ARG A 32 -6.29 14.37 4.23
C ARG A 32 -7.50 14.78 5.10
N MET A 33 -8.37 13.87 5.53
CA MET A 33 -9.61 14.28 6.21
C MET A 33 -9.62 14.26 7.75
N PHE A 34 -8.57 13.81 8.43
CA PHE A 34 -8.53 13.85 9.90
C PHE A 34 -7.22 14.45 10.38
N GLY A 35 -7.32 15.29 11.42
CA GLY A 35 -6.29 16.21 11.92
C GLY A 35 -4.89 15.64 11.99
N THR A 36 -3.93 16.54 11.82
CA THR A 36 -2.49 16.31 11.62
C THR A 36 -1.77 15.79 12.87
N GLU A 37 -2.29 14.74 13.51
CA GLU A 37 -1.48 13.91 14.39
C GLU A 37 -0.60 13.04 13.51
N ARG A 38 0.72 13.11 13.73
CA ARG A 38 1.65 12.23 13.02
C ARG A 38 1.19 10.80 13.27
N PRO A 39 0.95 9.99 12.21
CA PRO A 39 0.50 8.62 12.40
C PRO A 39 1.47 7.88 13.33
N PRO A 40 0.97 6.99 14.20
CA PRO A 40 1.82 6.20 15.07
C PRO A 40 2.89 5.49 14.23
N TYR A 41 4.13 5.42 14.75
CA TYR A 41 5.30 4.86 14.06
C TYR A 41 5.01 3.52 13.33
N ALA A 42 4.21 2.66 13.95
CA ALA A 42 3.80 1.37 13.40
C ALA A 42 2.99 1.49 12.09
N VAL A 43 2.09 2.47 12.02
CA VAL A 43 1.27 2.75 10.83
C VAL A 43 2.15 3.22 9.68
N ASP A 44 3.14 4.06 9.96
CA ASP A 44 4.06 4.55 8.95
C ASP A 44 4.97 3.47 8.39
N ILE A 45 5.53 2.62 9.24
CA ILE A 45 6.34 1.49 8.75
C ILE A 45 5.48 0.51 7.95
N TYR A 46 4.27 0.19 8.41
CA TYR A 46 3.36 -0.69 7.68
C TYR A 46 3.02 -0.13 6.29
N ARG A 47 2.74 1.17 6.19
CA ARG A 47 2.52 1.85 4.90
C ARG A 47 3.77 1.83 4.01
N GLN A 48 4.96 1.99 4.58
CA GLN A 48 6.21 1.89 3.82
C GLN A 48 6.42 0.48 3.26
N MET A 49 6.19 -0.54 4.07
CA MET A 49 6.22 -1.93 3.64
C MET A 49 5.28 -2.17 2.46
N LEU A 50 4.01 -1.76 2.57
CA LEU A 50 3.05 -1.94 1.49
C LEU A 50 3.47 -1.25 0.19
N LYS A 51 4.08 -0.06 0.28
CA LYS A 51 4.61 0.64 -0.91
C LYS A 51 5.76 -0.11 -1.57
N ARG A 52 6.67 -0.69 -0.77
CA ARG A 52 7.79 -1.47 -1.32
C ARG A 52 7.31 -2.75 -1.99
N LEU A 53 6.38 -3.47 -1.35
CA LEU A 53 5.74 -4.64 -1.94
C LEU A 53 5.00 -4.29 -3.25
N GLU A 54 4.29 -3.15 -3.27
CA GLU A 54 3.61 -2.67 -4.48
C GLU A 54 4.59 -2.38 -5.63
N ALA A 55 5.80 -1.87 -5.33
CA ALA A 55 6.85 -1.70 -6.33
C ALA A 55 7.34 -3.02 -6.94
N HIS A 56 7.14 -4.14 -6.24
CA HIS A 56 7.42 -5.50 -6.71
C HIS A 56 6.18 -6.21 -7.28
N GLY A 57 5.08 -5.49 -7.51
CA GLY A 57 3.84 -6.05 -8.06
C GLY A 57 2.95 -6.77 -7.04
N ILE A 58 3.34 -6.79 -5.75
CA ILE A 58 2.56 -7.40 -4.68
C ILE A 58 1.69 -6.34 -4.03
N ARG A 59 0.38 -6.37 -4.31
CA ARG A 59 -0.56 -5.39 -3.79
C ARG A 59 -1.54 -6.01 -2.82
N LYS A 60 -1.72 -5.36 -1.68
CA LYS A 60 -2.80 -5.66 -0.73
C LYS A 60 -4.14 -5.20 -1.31
N ALA A 61 -5.15 -6.09 -1.30
CA ALA A 61 -6.51 -5.72 -1.65
C ALA A 61 -7.12 -4.76 -0.61
N GLU A 62 -8.00 -3.85 -1.04
CA GLU A 62 -8.59 -2.86 -0.14
C GLU A 62 -9.47 -3.52 0.93
N SER A 63 -10.23 -4.55 0.54
CA SER A 63 -11.07 -5.34 1.44
C SER A 63 -10.32 -6.34 2.30
N SER A 64 -9.05 -6.64 2.00
CA SER A 64 -8.33 -7.66 2.76
C SER A 64 -7.86 -7.14 4.11
N THR A 65 -7.91 -7.99 5.13
CA THR A 65 -7.26 -7.69 6.42
C THR A 65 -5.73 -7.79 6.30
N HIS A 66 -5.02 -7.36 7.34
CA HIS A 66 -3.55 -7.44 7.36
C HIS A 66 -3.08 -8.90 7.44
N LEU A 67 -3.78 -9.75 8.21
CA LEU A 67 -3.54 -11.19 8.28
C LEU A 67 -3.90 -11.92 6.99
N GLU A 68 -5.03 -11.58 6.36
CA GLU A 68 -5.38 -12.14 5.06
C GLU A 68 -4.34 -11.80 3.99
N PHE A 69 -3.79 -10.59 4.03
CA PHE A 69 -2.71 -10.21 3.14
C PHE A 69 -1.47 -11.08 3.37
N LEU A 70 -1.06 -11.28 4.63
CA LEU A 70 0.03 -12.18 5.00
C LEU A 70 -0.19 -13.61 4.48
N ASN A 71 -1.38 -14.15 4.66
CA ASN A 71 -1.68 -15.52 4.23
C ASN A 71 -1.70 -15.68 2.69
N ARG A 72 -1.90 -14.58 1.96
CA ARG A 72 -1.89 -14.55 0.49
C ARG A 72 -0.52 -14.22 -0.10
N LEU A 73 0.46 -13.85 0.72
CA LEU A 73 1.83 -13.62 0.25
C LEU A 73 2.44 -14.96 -0.17
N THR A 74 2.64 -15.12 -1.47
CA THR A 74 3.28 -16.27 -2.08
C THR A 74 4.39 -15.80 -3.01
N GLY A 75 5.43 -16.62 -3.18
CA GLY A 75 6.53 -16.34 -4.12
C GLY A 75 7.55 -15.30 -3.64
N LEU A 76 7.54 -14.88 -2.38
CA LEU A 76 8.63 -14.10 -1.79
C LEU A 76 9.77 -15.02 -1.32
N PRO A 77 11.03 -14.54 -1.36
CA PRO A 77 12.11 -15.17 -0.62
C PRO A 77 11.79 -15.25 0.88
N PRO A 78 12.20 -16.32 1.59
CA PRO A 78 11.88 -16.52 3.00
C PRO A 78 12.23 -15.32 3.90
N GLU A 79 13.36 -14.66 3.62
CA GLU A 79 13.79 -13.47 4.37
C GLU A 79 12.81 -12.29 4.22
N LYS A 80 12.30 -12.07 3.01
CA LYS A 80 11.31 -11.02 2.74
C LYS A 80 9.98 -11.35 3.38
N GLU A 81 9.55 -12.62 3.31
CA GLU A 81 8.31 -13.06 3.95
C GLU A 81 8.38 -12.84 5.47
N GLU A 82 9.49 -13.20 6.11
CA GLU A 82 9.67 -13.01 7.55
C GLU A 82 9.72 -11.53 7.94
N ALA A 83 10.34 -10.69 7.11
CA ALA A 83 10.32 -9.24 7.30
C ALA A 83 8.89 -8.68 7.25
N VAL A 84 8.09 -9.09 6.26
CA VAL A 84 6.68 -8.69 6.11
C VAL A 84 5.84 -9.17 7.30
N ARG A 85 6.05 -10.40 7.75
CA ARG A 85 5.40 -10.99 8.93
C ARG A 85 5.75 -10.23 10.20
N THR A 86 7.02 -9.90 10.39
CA THR A 86 7.52 -9.15 11.54
C THR A 86 6.91 -7.76 11.63
N ILE A 87 6.89 -7.03 10.50
CA ILE A 87 6.30 -5.68 10.45
C ILE A 87 4.79 -5.71 10.67
N THR A 88 4.09 -6.68 10.07
CA THR A 88 2.64 -6.80 10.22
C THR A 88 2.25 -7.12 11.66
N ARG A 89 2.94 -8.06 12.32
CA ARG A 89 2.71 -8.37 13.74
C ARG A 89 2.94 -7.18 14.65
N PHE A 90 4.02 -6.44 14.42
CA PHE A 90 4.33 -5.22 15.18
C PHE A 90 3.23 -4.17 15.02
N TYR A 91 2.74 -3.98 13.81
CA TYR A 91 1.64 -3.08 13.54
C TYR A 91 0.35 -3.52 14.23
N GLU A 92 0.00 -4.80 14.20
CA GLU A 92 -1.19 -5.31 14.88
C GLU A 92 -1.08 -5.19 16.40
N GLN A 93 0.09 -5.50 16.96
CA GLN A 93 0.35 -5.35 18.38
C GLN A 93 0.15 -3.91 18.86
N ILE A 94 0.51 -2.91 18.05
CA ILE A 94 0.38 -1.50 18.44
C ILE A 94 -1.02 -0.96 18.14
N ARG A 95 -1.64 -1.43 17.05
CA ARG A 95 -2.96 -0.96 16.65
C ARG A 95 -4.07 -1.54 17.51
N PHE A 96 -3.91 -2.78 17.98
CA PHE A 96 -4.92 -3.52 18.71
C PHE A 96 -4.48 -3.92 20.12
N GLY A 97 -3.21 -3.78 20.46
CA GLY A 97 -2.69 -4.02 21.79
C GLY A 97 -2.18 -2.73 22.43
N ASP A 98 -2.50 -2.53 23.70
CA ASP A 98 -2.02 -1.39 24.48
C ASP A 98 -0.57 -1.59 25.00
N GLY A 99 0.24 -2.37 24.26
CA GLY A 99 1.58 -2.75 24.66
C GLY A 99 2.62 -1.64 24.42
N PRO A 100 3.53 -1.37 25.37
CA PRO A 100 4.58 -0.38 25.17
C PRO A 100 5.57 -0.81 24.08
N VAL A 101 5.94 0.13 23.22
CA VAL A 101 6.91 -0.10 22.12
C VAL A 101 8.33 0.17 22.61
N SER A 102 9.14 -0.87 22.71
CA SER A 102 10.55 -0.71 23.11
C SER A 102 11.42 -0.13 22.00
N ALA A 103 12.54 0.50 22.36
CA ALA A 103 13.54 0.95 21.39
C ALA A 103 14.15 -0.22 20.60
N LYS A 104 14.24 -1.40 21.23
CA LYS A 104 14.69 -2.65 20.59
C LYS A 104 13.74 -3.08 19.47
N ASP A 105 12.43 -2.98 19.70
CA ASP A 105 11.42 -3.28 18.68
C ASP A 105 11.52 -2.31 17.51
N LYS A 106 11.67 -1.00 17.77
CA LYS A 106 11.84 -0.01 16.69
C LYS A 106 13.06 -0.33 15.83
N ARG A 107 14.20 -0.68 16.42
CA ARG A 107 15.42 -1.07 15.68
C ARG A 107 15.21 -2.34 14.86
N ARG A 108 14.62 -3.38 15.46
CA ARG A 108 14.30 -4.63 14.75
C ARG A 108 13.42 -4.37 13.53
N ILE A 109 12.42 -3.51 13.68
CA ILE A 109 11.47 -3.16 12.62
C ILE A 109 12.12 -2.29 11.53
N GLN A 110 13.07 -1.44 11.89
CA GLN A 110 13.90 -0.71 10.92
C GLN A 110 14.80 -1.62 10.09
N LEU A 111 15.32 -2.70 10.66
CA LEU A 111 16.09 -3.68 9.91
C LEU A 111 15.18 -4.51 9.00
N ALA A 112 14.03 -4.95 9.51
CA ALA A 112 13.05 -5.70 8.71
C ALA A 112 12.59 -4.92 7.47
N ILE A 113 12.33 -3.61 7.58
CA ILE A 113 11.89 -2.83 6.41
C ILE A 113 12.98 -2.73 5.33
N GLN A 114 14.26 -2.83 5.68
CA GLN A 114 15.36 -2.83 4.69
C GLN A 114 15.45 -4.13 3.88
N GLN A 115 14.88 -5.23 4.39
CA GLN A 115 14.89 -6.54 3.74
C GLN A 115 13.76 -6.68 2.70
N ILE A 116 12.78 -5.78 2.72
CA ILE A 116 11.65 -5.73 1.76
C ILE A 116 12.07 -4.97 0.51
#